data_AF-K2NX14-F1
#
_entry.id   AF-K2NX14-F1
#
_cell.length_a   1.000
_cell.length_b   1.000
_cell.length_c   1.000
_cell.angle_alpha   90.00
_cell.angle_beta   90.00
_cell.angle_gamma   90.00
#
_symmetry.space_group_name_H-M   'P 1'
#
loop_
_entity.id
_entity.type
_entity.pdbx_description
1 polymer ?
#
loop_
_entity_poly.entity_id
_entity_poly.type
_entity_poly.pdbx_seq_one_letter_code
_entity_poly.pdbx_strand_id
1 'polypeptide(L)'
;MARREPHRADEIWIKIHKKASGLKSITPVEAIDVCLCFGWIDGIRKGFDDRSFLQRYTPRGKKSIWSRINVDNVARLIGEGRMTEHGLAEAEAAKAEGRWDRAYASVREMTLPDDLLSAIEAEPRAKETLATLNSQNRYALAFRLHNMKTEAGRRKKIESFVAMLKPGETIYPQKRKT
;
A
#
# COMPACT_ATOMS: atom_id res chain seq x y z
N MET A 1 33.14 -15.14 -14.36
CA MET A 1 32.28 -13.95 -14.53
C MET A 1 31.02 -14.37 -15.27
N ALA A 2 29.88 -14.44 -14.58
CA ALA A 2 28.58 -14.65 -15.23
C ALA A 2 27.73 -13.40 -14.98
N ARG A 3 27.65 -12.53 -15.99
CA ARG A 3 26.69 -11.42 -16.01
C ARG A 3 25.31 -12.04 -16.27
N ARG A 4 24.51 -12.22 -15.21
CA ARG A 4 23.06 -12.35 -15.39
C ARG A 4 22.49 -10.94 -15.49
N GLU A 5 21.91 -10.63 -16.63
CA GLU A 5 21.04 -9.47 -16.85
C GLU A 5 20.00 -9.37 -15.71
N PRO A 6 19.88 -8.25 -14.98
CA PRO A 6 18.96 -8.07 -13.85
C PRO A 6 17.46 -8.25 -14.18
N HIS A 7 17.09 -8.42 -15.44
CA HIS A 7 15.71 -8.37 -15.93
C HIS A 7 14.92 -9.70 -15.84
N ARG A 8 15.42 -10.72 -15.12
CA ARG A 8 14.75 -12.04 -14.99
C ARG A 8 14.42 -12.49 -13.56
N ALA A 9 14.65 -11.65 -12.56
CA ALA A 9 14.26 -12.00 -11.19
C ALA A 9 12.77 -11.69 -10.99
N ASP A 10 11.99 -12.68 -10.55
CA ASP A 10 10.57 -12.50 -10.23
C ASP A 10 10.38 -11.73 -8.91
N GLU A 11 11.39 -11.79 -8.03
CA GLU A 11 11.45 -11.02 -6.80
C GLU A 11 12.90 -10.85 -6.30
N ILE A 12 13.11 -9.80 -5.51
CA ILE A 12 14.35 -9.55 -4.77
C ILE A 12 13.99 -9.25 -3.32
N TRP A 13 14.79 -9.77 -2.38
CA TRP A 13 14.70 -9.43 -0.96
C TRP A 13 15.95 -8.66 -0.55
N ILE A 14 15.77 -7.47 0.00
CA ILE A 14 16.86 -6.64 0.49
C ILE A 14 16.83 -6.62 2.01
N LYS A 15 17.96 -6.98 2.65
CA LYS A 15 18.17 -6.77 4.08
C LYS A 15 18.46 -5.30 4.33
N ILE A 16 17.62 -4.66 5.11
CA ILE A 16 17.74 -3.25 5.48
C ILE A 16 17.97 -3.16 6.99
N HIS A 17 19.02 -2.46 7.40
CA HIS A 17 19.27 -2.21 8.81
C HIS A 17 18.31 -1.15 9.37
N LYS A 18 17.78 -1.40 10.57
CA LYS A 18 16.93 -0.47 11.31
C LYS A 18 17.75 0.77 11.67
N LYS A 19 17.14 1.96 11.67
CA LYS A 19 17.81 3.21 12.06
C LYS A 19 18.45 3.13 13.46
N ALA A 20 17.78 2.46 14.40
CA ALA A 20 18.27 2.27 15.77
C ALA A 20 19.47 1.31 15.89
N SER A 21 19.85 0.60 14.82
CA SER A 21 20.98 -0.34 14.84
C SER A 21 22.36 0.33 14.79
N GLY A 22 22.42 1.63 14.49
CA GLY A 22 23.68 2.37 14.29
C GLY A 22 24.46 2.00 13.03
N LEU A 23 23.97 1.07 12.21
CA LEU A 23 24.63 0.67 10.97
C LEU A 23 24.19 1.51 9.77
N LYS A 24 25.14 1.76 8.85
CA LYS A 24 24.83 2.28 7.52
C LYS A 24 24.05 1.23 6.71
N SER A 25 22.98 1.68 6.07
CA SER A 25 22.14 0.88 5.19
C SER A 25 21.37 1.83 4.27
N ILE A 26 20.96 1.34 3.10
CA ILE A 26 19.92 2.01 2.33
C ILE A 26 18.61 2.03 3.13
N THR A 27 17.75 2.97 2.81
CA THR A 27 16.40 3.10 3.34
C THR A 27 15.37 2.53 2.36
N PRO A 28 14.16 2.18 2.83
CA PRO A 28 13.06 1.81 1.95
C PRO A 28 12.71 2.88 0.92
N VAL A 29 12.88 4.17 1.28
CA VAL A 29 12.62 5.33 0.38
C VAL A 29 13.62 5.36 -0.77
N GLU A 30 14.91 5.20 -0.48
CA GLU A 30 15.94 5.13 -1.52
C GLU A 30 15.74 3.91 -2.43
N ALA A 31 15.35 2.78 -1.84
CA ALA A 31 15.11 1.55 -2.60
C ALA A 31 13.88 1.65 -3.51
N ILE A 32 12.76 2.24 -3.06
CA ILE A 32 11.56 2.37 -3.90
C ILE A 32 11.78 3.32 -5.07
N ASP A 33 12.57 4.40 -4.90
CA ASP A 33 12.94 5.28 -6.00
C ASP A 33 13.59 4.50 -7.15
N VAL A 34 14.61 3.70 -6.84
CA VAL A 34 15.28 2.87 -7.83
C VAL A 34 14.31 1.84 -8.41
N CYS A 35 13.47 1.21 -7.60
CA CYS A 35 12.49 0.26 -8.10
C CYS A 35 11.54 0.90 -9.12
N LEU A 36 11.01 2.09 -8.84
CA LEU A 36 10.13 2.81 -9.78
C LEU A 36 10.84 3.11 -11.10
N CYS A 37 12.12 3.49 -11.07
CA CYS A 37 12.93 3.72 -12.27
C CYS A 37 12.97 2.49 -13.21
N PHE A 38 12.85 1.28 -12.68
CA PHE A 38 12.89 0.02 -13.43
C PHE A 38 11.52 -0.66 -13.60
N GLY A 39 10.41 -0.04 -13.16
CA GLY A 39 9.07 -0.63 -13.26
C GLY A 39 8.74 -1.63 -12.15
N TRP A 40 9.43 -1.54 -11.02
CA TRP A 40 9.27 -2.41 -9.86
C TRP A 40 8.52 -1.71 -8.71
N ILE A 41 8.16 -2.48 -7.69
CA ILE A 41 7.43 -2.03 -6.51
C ILE A 41 7.90 -2.77 -5.26
N ASP A 42 7.83 -2.11 -4.10
CA ASP A 42 8.02 -2.76 -2.82
C ASP A 42 6.80 -3.60 -2.43
N GLY A 43 7.06 -4.69 -1.71
CA GLY A 43 6.05 -5.63 -1.26
C GLY A 43 6.06 -5.78 0.26
N ILE A 44 5.98 -7.03 0.71
CA ILE A 44 5.93 -7.33 2.14
C ILE A 44 7.28 -7.11 2.83
N ARG A 45 7.20 -6.66 4.08
CA ARG A 45 8.32 -6.59 5.00
C ARG A 45 8.25 -7.75 5.99
N LYS A 46 9.40 -8.36 6.28
CA LYS A 46 9.54 -9.38 7.33
C LYS A 46 10.64 -8.98 8.31
N GLY A 47 10.40 -9.21 9.60
CA GLY A 47 11.48 -9.15 10.59
C GLY A 47 12.57 -10.17 10.23
N PHE A 48 13.83 -9.79 10.43
CA PHE A 48 14.97 -10.68 10.18
C PHE A 48 15.76 -10.93 11.45
N ASP A 49 16.19 -9.85 12.10
CA ASP A 49 16.87 -9.88 13.41
C ASP A 49 16.56 -8.59 14.21
N ASP A 50 17.21 -8.44 15.37
CA ASP A 50 17.03 -7.29 16.25
C ASP A 50 17.40 -5.96 15.57
N ARG A 51 18.26 -6.00 14.57
CA ARG A 51 18.88 -4.84 13.93
C ARG A 51 18.46 -4.63 12.48
N SER A 52 17.68 -5.53 11.89
CA SER A 52 17.34 -5.49 10.47
C SER A 52 16.00 -6.15 10.15
N PHE A 53 15.54 -5.89 8.93
CA PHE A 53 14.37 -6.51 8.33
C PHE A 53 14.65 -6.83 6.86
N LEU A 54 13.89 -7.76 6.28
CA LEU A 54 13.89 -8.00 4.85
C LEU A 54 12.71 -7.27 4.21
N GLN A 55 12.95 -6.55 3.12
CA GLN A 55 11.93 -5.94 2.29
C GLN A 55 11.94 -6.61 0.92
N ARG A 56 10.78 -7.15 0.52
CA ARG A 56 10.62 -7.72 -0.82
C ARG A 56 10.34 -6.63 -1.85
N TYR A 57 10.83 -6.83 -3.07
CA TYR A 57 10.56 -6.04 -4.26
C TYR A 57 10.26 -6.97 -5.43
N THR A 58 9.33 -6.56 -6.29
CA THR A 58 8.93 -7.34 -7.47
C THR A 58 8.70 -6.43 -8.67
N PRO A 59 8.81 -6.93 -9.91
CA PRO A 59 8.26 -6.24 -11.07
C PRO A 59 6.78 -5.91 -10.86
N ARG A 60 6.31 -4.78 -11.40
CA ARG A 60 4.88 -4.51 -11.48
C ARG A 60 4.27 -5.41 -12.55
N GLY A 61 3.02 -5.82 -12.32
CA GLY A 61 2.22 -6.54 -13.29
C GLY A 61 0.91 -5.82 -13.57
N LYS A 62 0.11 -6.37 -14.48
CA LYS A 62 -1.20 -5.82 -14.89
C LYS A 62 -2.19 -5.57 -13.74
N LYS A 63 -2.01 -6.26 -12.61
CA LYS A 63 -2.86 -6.13 -11.41
C LYS A 63 -2.25 -5.23 -10.32
N SER A 64 -1.04 -4.71 -10.53
CA SER A 64 -0.37 -3.86 -9.54
C SER A 64 -1.08 -2.52 -9.41
N ILE A 65 -1.60 -2.28 -8.22
CA ILE A 65 -2.21 -0.99 -7.85
C ILE A 65 -1.13 0.10 -7.71
N TRP A 66 -1.56 1.34 -7.87
CA TRP A 66 -0.72 2.53 -7.69
C TRP A 66 -1.18 3.34 -6.49
N SER A 67 -0.24 3.96 -5.79
CA SER A 67 -0.50 4.96 -4.76
C SER A 67 -0.20 6.34 -5.34
N ARG A 68 -0.85 7.38 -4.79
CA ARG A 68 -0.55 8.77 -5.19
C ARG A 68 0.93 9.11 -4.95
N ILE A 69 1.48 8.67 -3.83
CA ILE A 69 2.92 8.81 -3.51
C ILE A 69 3.81 8.25 -4.62
N ASN A 70 3.51 7.06 -5.16
CA ASN A 70 4.33 6.49 -6.22
C ASN A 70 4.14 7.21 -7.57
N VAL A 71 2.94 7.72 -7.85
CA VAL A 71 2.68 8.59 -8.99
C VAL A 71 3.53 9.87 -8.90
N ASP A 72 3.53 10.52 -7.73
CA ASP A 72 4.28 11.75 -7.48
C ASP A 72 5.80 11.49 -7.52
N ASN A 73 6.26 10.36 -6.96
CA ASN A 73 7.65 9.93 -7.06
C ASN A 73 8.07 9.70 -8.51
N VAL A 74 7.23 9.04 -9.34
CA VAL A 74 7.55 8.88 -10.76
C VAL A 74 7.64 10.23 -11.44
N ALA A 75 6.70 11.16 -11.20
CA ALA A 75 6.77 12.50 -11.78
C ALA A 75 8.08 13.22 -11.40
N ARG A 76 8.47 13.16 -10.13
CA ARG A 76 9.76 13.70 -9.64
C ARG A 76 10.95 13.01 -10.32
N LEU A 77 10.97 11.68 -10.40
CA LEU A 77 12.07 10.90 -10.99
C LEU A 77 12.20 11.12 -12.50
N ILE A 78 11.10 11.42 -13.19
CA ILE A 78 11.11 11.88 -14.59
C ILE A 78 11.81 13.24 -14.66
N GLY A 79 11.42 14.20 -13.81
CA GLY A 79 12.05 15.52 -13.73
C GLY A 79 13.54 15.48 -13.40
N GLU A 80 13.96 14.50 -12.60
CA GLU A 80 15.37 14.23 -12.26
C GLU A 80 16.14 13.46 -13.36
N GLY A 81 15.48 13.00 -14.43
CA GLY A 81 16.11 12.21 -15.49
C GLY A 81 16.57 10.81 -15.06
N ARG A 82 15.99 10.26 -13.98
CA ARG A 82 16.41 8.97 -13.39
C ARG A 82 15.61 7.78 -13.91
N MET A 83 14.46 8.01 -14.54
CA MET A 83 13.63 6.93 -15.06
C MET A 83 14.31 6.20 -16.21
N THR A 84 14.24 4.86 -16.21
CA THR A 84 14.66 4.04 -17.35
C THR A 84 13.48 3.76 -18.27
N GLU A 85 13.74 3.19 -19.45
CA GLU A 85 12.69 2.77 -20.38
C GLU A 85 11.68 1.79 -19.75
N HIS A 86 12.14 0.91 -18.84
CA HIS A 86 11.27 -0.05 -18.16
C HIS A 86 10.28 0.64 -17.21
N GLY A 87 10.76 1.60 -16.43
CA GLY A 87 9.90 2.36 -15.52
C GLY A 87 8.89 3.23 -16.26
N LEU A 88 9.32 3.85 -17.37
CA LEU A 88 8.44 4.64 -18.23
C LEU A 88 7.37 3.76 -18.88
N ALA A 89 7.74 2.59 -19.43
CA ALA A 89 6.79 1.66 -20.03
C ALA A 89 5.71 1.21 -19.03
N GLU A 90 6.09 0.90 -17.79
CA GLU A 90 5.12 0.53 -16.74
C GLU A 90 4.21 1.70 -16.33
N ALA A 91 4.74 2.93 -16.29
CA ALA A 91 3.95 4.13 -16.03
C ALA A 91 2.92 4.38 -17.14
N GLU A 92 3.32 4.28 -18.41
CA GLU A 92 2.43 4.45 -19.56
C GLU A 92 1.38 3.34 -19.63
N ALA A 93 1.76 2.08 -19.40
CA ALA A 93 0.80 0.98 -19.29
C ALA A 93 -0.23 1.21 -18.18
N ALA A 94 0.21 1.74 -17.03
CA ALA A 94 -0.68 2.06 -15.92
C ALA A 94 -1.66 3.20 -16.25
N LYS A 95 -1.24 4.21 -17.02
CA LYS A 95 -2.11 5.28 -17.53
C LYS A 95 -3.13 4.73 -18.51
N ALA A 96 -2.69 3.98 -19.52
CA ALA A 96 -3.57 3.39 -20.54
C ALA A 96 -4.65 2.47 -19.94
N GLU A 97 -4.32 1.74 -18.88
CA GLU A 97 -5.25 0.85 -18.18
C GLU A 97 -6.04 1.55 -17.05
N GLY A 98 -5.92 2.87 -16.91
CA GLY A 98 -6.59 3.68 -15.88
C GLY A 98 -6.19 3.33 -14.44
N ARG A 99 -5.11 2.56 -14.24
CA ARG A 99 -4.57 2.25 -12.90
C ARG A 99 -3.93 3.48 -12.26
N TRP A 100 -3.40 4.37 -13.08
CA TRP A 100 -2.80 5.64 -12.66
C TRP A 100 -3.82 6.58 -12.02
N ASP A 101 -4.98 6.76 -12.66
CA ASP A 101 -6.03 7.66 -12.16
C ASP A 101 -6.68 7.14 -10.87
N ARG A 102 -6.77 5.82 -10.75
CA ARG A 102 -7.28 5.11 -9.56
C ARG A 102 -6.29 5.06 -8.40
N ALA A 103 -5.15 5.73 -8.51
CA ALA A 103 -4.12 5.73 -7.49
C ALA A 103 -4.68 6.19 -6.14
N TYR A 104 -4.57 5.31 -5.13
CA TYR A 104 -5.16 5.56 -3.82
C TYR A 104 -4.37 6.62 -3.04
N ALA A 105 -5.10 7.41 -2.25
CA ALA A 105 -4.53 8.47 -1.42
C ALA A 105 -3.59 7.91 -0.34
N SER A 106 -2.71 8.77 0.18
CA SER A 106 -1.81 8.38 1.27
C SER A 106 -2.60 7.95 2.52
N VAL A 107 -1.97 7.20 3.42
CA VAL A 107 -2.57 6.83 4.72
C VAL A 107 -3.05 8.08 5.49
N ARG A 108 -2.37 9.21 5.32
CA ARG A 108 -2.69 10.47 6.00
C ARG A 108 -3.95 11.15 5.44
N GLU A 109 -4.22 11.00 4.15
CA GLU A 109 -5.33 11.67 3.45
C GLU A 109 -6.56 10.77 3.29
N MET A 110 -6.39 9.45 3.47
CA MET A 110 -7.47 8.49 3.32
C MET A 110 -8.50 8.63 4.45
N THR A 111 -9.66 9.20 4.10
CA THR A 111 -10.84 9.27 4.97
C THR A 111 -11.75 8.05 4.75
N LEU A 112 -12.66 7.81 5.70
CA LEU A 112 -13.69 6.79 5.50
C LEU A 112 -14.69 7.32 4.47
N PRO A 113 -15.02 6.53 3.42
CA PRO A 113 -16.05 6.91 2.47
C PRO A 113 -17.43 7.09 3.14
N ASP A 114 -18.20 8.07 2.68
CA ASP A 114 -19.47 8.48 3.29
C ASP A 114 -20.50 7.35 3.37
N ASP A 115 -20.54 6.47 2.37
CA ASP A 115 -21.45 5.32 2.35
C ASP A 115 -21.10 4.27 3.42
N LEU A 116 -19.80 4.04 3.66
CA LEU A 116 -19.34 3.21 4.76
C LEU A 116 -19.61 3.86 6.11
N LEU A 117 -19.35 5.16 6.22
CA LEU A 117 -19.60 5.90 7.46
C LEU A 117 -21.09 5.83 7.83
N SER A 118 -21.97 6.14 6.87
CA SER A 118 -23.42 6.10 7.05
C SER A 118 -23.90 4.72 7.48
N ALA A 119 -23.39 3.66 6.85
CA ALA A 119 -23.77 2.28 7.20
C ALA A 119 -23.29 1.86 8.61
N ILE A 120 -22.11 2.35 9.04
CA ILE A 120 -21.62 2.10 10.40
C ILE A 120 -22.43 2.90 11.42
N GLU A 121 -22.76 4.17 11.12
CA GLU A 121 -23.50 5.05 12.02
C GLU A 121 -24.96 4.64 12.24
N ALA A 122 -25.56 3.97 11.24
CA ALA A 122 -26.88 3.37 11.36
C ALA A 122 -26.94 2.21 12.36
N GLU A 123 -25.78 1.68 12.78
CA GLU A 123 -25.70 0.55 13.71
C GLU A 123 -24.97 0.93 15.02
N PRO A 124 -25.67 1.07 16.16
CA PRO A 124 -25.10 1.63 17.39
C PRO A 124 -23.79 0.97 17.87
N ARG A 125 -23.74 -0.37 17.90
CA ARG A 125 -22.54 -1.10 18.35
C ARG A 125 -21.35 -0.97 17.39
N ALA A 126 -21.64 -0.88 16.08
CA ALA A 126 -20.58 -0.66 15.09
C ALA A 126 -20.02 0.76 15.21
N LYS A 127 -20.89 1.76 15.45
CA LYS A 127 -20.51 3.16 15.70
C LYS A 127 -19.62 3.30 16.94
N GLU A 128 -19.96 2.63 18.04
CA GLU A 128 -19.13 2.59 19.25
C GLU A 128 -17.74 2.03 18.94
N THR A 129 -17.68 0.92 18.22
CA THR A 129 -16.40 0.30 17.82
C THR A 129 -15.57 1.23 16.93
N LEU A 130 -16.21 1.92 15.97
CA LEU A 130 -15.56 2.90 15.08
C LEU A 130 -14.86 4.03 15.84
N ALA A 131 -15.43 4.49 16.96
CA ALA A 131 -14.83 5.52 17.81
C ALA A 131 -13.52 5.06 18.47
N THR A 132 -13.34 3.75 18.67
CA THR A 132 -12.15 3.16 19.29
C THR A 132 -11.04 2.81 18.29
N LEU A 133 -11.32 2.81 16.99
CA LEU A 133 -10.36 2.38 15.97
C LEU A 133 -9.15 3.31 15.89
N ASN A 134 -7.96 2.71 15.92
CA ASN A 134 -6.73 3.43 15.59
C ASN A 134 -6.65 3.77 14.08
N SER A 135 -5.66 4.59 13.70
CA SER A 135 -5.47 5.00 12.31
C SER A 135 -5.24 3.82 11.36
N GLN A 136 -4.57 2.75 11.81
CA GLN A 136 -4.31 1.56 11.00
C GLN A 136 -5.62 0.84 10.62
N ASN A 137 -6.53 0.63 11.57
CA ASN A 137 -7.81 -0.01 11.31
C ASN A 137 -8.75 0.88 10.48
N ARG A 138 -8.78 2.20 10.75
CA ARG A 138 -9.54 3.16 9.93
C ARG A 138 -9.07 3.17 8.48
N TYR A 139 -7.75 3.24 8.27
CA TYR A 139 -7.16 3.14 6.94
C TYR A 139 -7.50 1.81 6.27
N ALA A 140 -7.42 0.69 7.00
CA ALA A 140 -7.72 -0.62 6.45
C ALA A 140 -9.16 -0.76 5.93
N LEU A 141 -10.13 -0.15 6.63
CA LEU A 141 -11.52 -0.10 6.18
C LEU A 141 -11.65 0.69 4.87
N ALA A 142 -11.16 1.93 4.86
CA ALA A 142 -11.22 2.81 3.70
C ALA A 142 -10.51 2.21 2.48
N PHE A 143 -9.27 1.73 2.66
CA PHE A 143 -8.45 1.16 1.60
C PHE A 143 -9.06 -0.12 1.00
N ARG A 144 -9.57 -1.03 1.84
CA ARG A 144 -10.20 -2.26 1.35
C ARG A 144 -11.49 -1.98 0.60
N LEU A 145 -12.22 -0.93 0.97
CA LEU A 145 -13.43 -0.51 0.25
C LEU A 145 -13.09 0.21 -1.06
N HIS A 146 -12.07 1.07 -1.07
CA HIS A 146 -11.55 1.75 -2.27
C HIS A 146 -11.19 0.77 -3.39
N ASN A 147 -10.67 -0.40 -3.02
CA ASN A 147 -10.28 -1.44 -3.98
C ASN A 147 -11.46 -2.26 -4.54
N MET A 148 -12.70 -2.02 -4.11
CA MET A 148 -13.89 -2.69 -4.66
C MET A 148 -14.23 -2.11 -6.03
N LYS A 149 -14.28 -2.97 -7.05
CA LYS A 149 -14.45 -2.58 -8.46
C LYS A 149 -15.90 -2.50 -8.92
N THR A 150 -16.82 -3.14 -8.19
CA THR A 150 -18.24 -3.21 -8.55
C THR A 150 -19.09 -2.71 -7.40
N GLU A 151 -20.22 -2.08 -7.71
CA GLU A 151 -21.17 -1.60 -6.71
C GLU A 151 -21.69 -2.74 -5.82
N ALA A 152 -22.02 -3.88 -6.42
CA ALA A 152 -22.46 -5.06 -5.68
C ALA A 152 -21.38 -5.57 -4.71
N GLY A 153 -20.12 -5.61 -5.15
CA GLY A 153 -18.99 -6.00 -4.30
C GLY A 153 -18.75 -4.98 -3.18
N ARG A 154 -18.88 -3.69 -3.49
CA ARG A 154 -18.77 -2.59 -2.53
C ARG A 154 -19.83 -2.69 -1.43
N ARG A 155 -21.11 -2.87 -1.80
CA ARG A 155 -22.22 -3.05 -0.85
C ARG A 155 -22.01 -4.24 0.08
N LYS A 156 -21.70 -5.42 -0.48
CA LYS A 156 -21.39 -6.62 0.30
C LYS A 156 -20.19 -6.40 1.24
N LYS A 157 -19.21 -5.61 0.81
CA LYS A 157 -18.04 -5.30 1.64
C LYS A 157 -18.40 -4.40 2.82
N ILE A 158 -19.24 -3.39 2.61
CA ILE A 158 -19.77 -2.52 3.67
C ILE A 158 -20.54 -3.36 4.70
N GLU A 159 -21.46 -4.21 4.25
CA GLU A 159 -22.22 -5.12 5.12
C GLU A 159 -21.27 -5.98 5.99
N SER A 160 -20.22 -6.54 5.37
CA SER A 160 -19.23 -7.35 6.11
C SER A 160 -18.46 -6.55 7.16
N PHE A 161 -18.17 -5.27 6.90
CA PHE A 161 -17.49 -4.41 7.87
C PHE A 161 -18.40 -4.04 9.03
N VAL A 162 -19.66 -3.69 8.76
CA VAL A 162 -20.63 -3.42 9.82
C VAL A 162 -20.81 -4.68 10.69
N ALA A 163 -20.98 -5.85 10.07
CA ALA A 163 -21.13 -7.12 10.79
C ALA A 163 -19.92 -7.45 11.69
N MET A 164 -18.69 -7.18 11.25
CA MET A 164 -17.47 -7.34 12.04
C MET A 164 -17.37 -6.31 13.17
N LEU A 165 -17.76 -5.06 12.93
CA LEU A 165 -17.68 -4.01 13.96
C LEU A 165 -18.75 -4.16 15.05
N LYS A 166 -19.92 -4.75 14.76
CA LYS A 166 -20.99 -5.00 15.76
C LYS A 166 -20.51 -5.74 17.03
N PRO A 167 -19.72 -6.83 16.96
CA PRO A 167 -19.15 -7.50 18.14
C PRO A 167 -17.87 -6.82 18.69
N GLY A 168 -17.44 -5.70 18.13
CA GLY A 168 -16.22 -5.01 18.56
C GLY A 168 -14.92 -5.59 18.01
N GLU A 169 -14.98 -6.30 16.88
CA GLU A 169 -13.81 -6.85 16.18
C GLU A 169 -13.15 -5.81 15.27
N THR A 170 -11.88 -6.04 14.94
CA THR A 170 -11.06 -5.14 14.12
C THR A 170 -10.25 -5.92 13.08
N ILE A 171 -9.91 -5.28 11.96
CA ILE A 171 -9.14 -5.93 10.88
C ILE A 171 -7.75 -6.35 11.37
N TYR A 172 -7.08 -5.46 12.08
CA TYR A 172 -5.81 -5.73 12.74
C TYR A 172 -6.01 -5.72 14.25
N PRO A 173 -5.36 -6.63 14.99
CA PRO A 173 -5.38 -6.59 16.45
C PRO A 173 -4.94 -5.22 16.97
N GLN A 174 -5.73 -4.66 17.88
CA GLN A 174 -5.40 -3.41 18.56
C GLN A 174 -5.79 -3.51 20.03
N LYS A 175 -5.02 -2.85 20.91
CA LYS A 175 -5.44 -2.69 22.31
C LYS A 175 -6.65 -1.76 22.34
N ARG A 176 -7.73 -2.14 23.03
CA ARG A 176 -8.86 -1.24 23.25
C ARG A 176 -8.36 -0.01 24.00
N LYS A 177 -8.76 1.18 23.55
CA LYS A 177 -8.60 2.38 24.36
C LYS A 177 -9.54 2.21 25.56
N THR A 178 -8.96 1.97 26.74
CA THR A 178 -9.65 2.12 28.03
C THR A 178 -10.09 3.56 28.21
#